data_AF-F7ZCL8-F1
#
_entry.id   AF-F7ZCL8-F1
#
_cell.length_a   1.000
_cell.length_b   1.000
_cell.length_c   1.000
_cell.angle_alpha   90.00
_cell.angle_beta   90.00
_cell.angle_gamma   90.00
#
_symmetry.space_group_name_H-M   'P 1'
#
loop_
_entity.id
_entity.type
_entity.pdbx_description
1 polymer ?
#
loop_
_entity_poly.entity_id
_entity_poly.type
_entity_poly.pdbx_seq_one_letter_code
_entity_poly.pdbx_strand_id
1 'polypeptide(L)'
;MMRWIAFVAAVLLAGDAAAEDRYVGYYYPEVATSETFDRVVRSSEGANKSVRIDFVNVLTKAQLEAPESPRFVFFTKGEGADTLILVALDDDVFSTIYRARAILAQLTTSVRQGGYFRQEDLQYVATFYDLLQLMAFDELIISDGQNWAHRVDFIR
;
A
#
# COMPACT_ATOMS: atom_id res chain seq x y z
N MET A 1 26.15 53.44 -34.82
CA MET A 1 26.80 52.67 -33.73
C MET A 1 25.89 52.75 -32.51
N MET A 2 25.34 51.74 -31.85
CA MET A 2 25.27 50.28 -31.97
C MET A 2 24.09 49.94 -31.04
N ARG A 3 23.02 49.29 -31.53
CA ARG A 3 21.85 48.92 -30.73
C ARG A 3 22.18 47.62 -29.97
N TRP A 4 22.20 47.67 -28.64
CA TRP A 4 22.37 46.48 -27.81
C TRP A 4 21.00 45.85 -27.54
N ILE A 5 20.75 44.68 -28.12
CA ILE A 5 19.59 43.84 -27.82
C ILE A 5 20.03 42.86 -26.74
N ALA A 6 19.51 43.01 -25.53
CA ALA A 6 19.66 42.00 -24.48
C ALA A 6 18.61 40.90 -24.71
N PHE A 7 19.07 39.71 -25.08
CA PHE A 7 18.23 38.51 -25.18
C PHE A 7 18.13 37.90 -23.79
N VAL A 8 17.00 38.06 -23.11
CA VAL A 8 16.70 37.33 -21.87
C VAL A 8 16.15 35.96 -22.26
N ALA A 9 16.97 34.93 -22.09
CA ALA A 9 16.52 33.54 -22.21
C ALA A 9 15.71 33.18 -20.96
N ALA A 10 14.39 33.09 -21.10
CA ALA A 10 13.51 32.53 -20.07
C ALA A 10 13.70 31.01 -20.05
N VAL A 11 14.43 30.51 -19.05
CA VAL A 11 14.43 29.08 -18.73
C VAL A 11 13.08 28.78 -18.07
N LEU A 12 12.15 28.23 -18.84
CA LEU A 12 10.95 27.59 -18.31
C LEU A 12 11.40 26.32 -17.59
N LEU A 13 11.58 26.41 -16.27
CA LEU A 13 11.57 25.24 -15.41
C LEU A 13 10.15 24.68 -15.45
N ALA A 14 9.90 23.78 -16.41
CA ALA A 14 8.80 22.85 -16.31
C ALA A 14 9.13 21.94 -15.12
N GLY A 15 8.74 22.38 -13.92
CA GLY A 15 8.61 21.45 -12.81
C GLY A 15 7.53 20.46 -13.23
N ASP A 16 7.92 19.19 -13.39
CA ASP A 16 6.95 18.10 -13.37
C ASP A 16 6.18 18.24 -12.07
N ALA A 17 5.00 18.84 -12.14
CA ALA A 17 3.99 18.73 -11.11
C ALA A 17 3.49 17.28 -11.19
N ALA A 18 4.33 16.34 -10.72
CA ALA A 18 3.86 15.05 -10.25
C ALA A 18 2.71 15.39 -9.31
N ALA A 19 1.50 14.97 -9.70
CA ALA A 19 0.29 15.29 -8.94
C ALA A 19 0.58 14.95 -7.48
N GLU A 20 0.63 15.99 -6.64
CA GLU A 20 0.99 15.86 -5.24
C GLU A 20 0.09 14.77 -4.63
N ASP A 21 0.72 13.77 -4.02
CA ASP A 21 0.01 12.63 -3.48
C ASP A 21 -0.85 13.09 -2.30
N ARG A 22 -2.09 13.49 -2.61
CA ARG A 22 -3.06 14.07 -1.68
C ARG A 22 -3.39 13.21 -0.46
N TYR A 23 -2.93 11.96 -0.44
CA TYR A 23 -3.10 11.05 0.69
C TYR A 23 -2.02 11.27 1.75
N VAL A 24 -0.80 11.67 1.34
CA VAL A 24 0.31 12.04 2.22
C VAL A 24 -0.03 13.36 2.91
N GLY A 25 0.21 13.44 4.22
CA GLY A 25 -0.15 14.59 5.06
C GLY A 25 -1.65 14.68 5.39
N TYR A 26 -2.51 13.90 4.72
CA TYR A 26 -3.95 13.83 5.01
C TYR A 26 -4.34 12.58 5.80
N TYR A 27 -3.92 11.38 5.35
CA TYR A 27 -4.21 10.11 6.03
C TYR A 27 -3.02 9.52 6.80
N TYR A 28 -1.79 9.85 6.40
CA TYR A 28 -0.55 9.41 7.03
C TYR A 28 0.57 10.43 6.76
N PRO A 29 1.62 10.51 7.59
CA PRO A 29 2.73 11.45 7.39
C PRO A 29 3.56 11.08 6.16
N GLU A 30 4.56 11.91 5.82
CA GLU A 30 5.50 11.60 4.75
C GLU A 30 6.20 10.25 4.95
N VAL A 31 6.42 9.53 3.83
CA VAL A 31 7.10 8.24 3.83
C VAL A 31 8.57 8.44 4.15
N ALA A 32 8.98 8.04 5.35
CA ALA A 32 10.34 8.21 5.83
C ALA A 32 11.28 7.08 5.38
N THR A 33 10.73 5.88 5.13
CA THR A 33 11.50 4.69 4.80
C THR A 33 10.80 3.85 3.75
N SER A 34 11.59 3.07 2.99
CA SER A 34 11.06 2.13 2.00
C SER A 34 11.86 0.83 1.97
N GLU A 35 11.24 -0.21 1.41
CA GLU A 35 11.90 -1.47 1.07
C GLU A 35 11.34 -2.06 -0.23
N THR A 36 12.08 -2.98 -0.82
CA THR A 36 11.66 -3.74 -1.99
C THR A 36 11.29 -5.16 -1.59
N PHE A 37 10.16 -5.64 -2.12
CA PHE A 37 9.77 -7.05 -2.04
C PHE A 37 9.72 -7.64 -3.46
N ASP A 38 10.60 -8.60 -3.73
CA ASP A 38 10.83 -9.18 -5.07
C ASP A 38 10.52 -10.69 -5.14
N ARG A 39 9.94 -11.26 -4.07
CA ARG A 39 9.67 -12.70 -4.00
C ARG A 39 8.41 -13.09 -4.79
N VAL A 40 8.60 -13.57 -6.00
CA VAL A 40 7.50 -14.09 -6.84
C VAL A 40 7.16 -15.54 -6.48
N VAL A 41 6.03 -15.77 -5.80
CA VAL A 41 5.54 -17.13 -5.52
C VAL A 41 4.92 -17.77 -6.76
N ARG A 42 4.13 -17.02 -7.54
CA ARG A 42 3.54 -17.41 -8.84
C ARG A 42 3.18 -16.16 -9.66
N SER A 43 2.88 -16.36 -10.94
CA SER A 43 2.35 -15.33 -11.82
C SER A 43 0.97 -14.85 -11.35
N SER A 44 0.73 -13.54 -11.48
CA SER A 44 -0.52 -12.88 -11.14
C SER A 44 -1.52 -13.00 -12.30
N GLU A 45 -2.21 -14.13 -12.42
CA GLU A 45 -3.28 -14.31 -13.42
C GLU A 45 -4.60 -13.69 -12.95
N GLY A 46 -5.23 -12.89 -13.81
CA GLY A 46 -6.57 -12.33 -13.55
C GLY A 46 -6.62 -11.15 -12.56
N ALA A 47 -5.51 -10.76 -11.95
CA ALA A 47 -5.45 -9.59 -11.07
C ALA A 47 -5.83 -8.31 -11.81
N ASN A 48 -6.76 -7.56 -11.24
CA ASN A 48 -7.23 -6.29 -11.76
C ASN A 48 -7.76 -5.43 -10.61
N LYS A 49 -8.16 -4.19 -10.94
CA LYS A 49 -8.71 -3.23 -9.97
C LYS A 49 -9.87 -3.80 -9.14
N SER A 50 -10.79 -4.55 -9.75
CA SER A 50 -11.93 -5.14 -9.02
C SER A 50 -11.46 -6.13 -7.96
N VAL A 51 -10.52 -7.01 -8.31
CA VAL A 51 -9.96 -8.00 -7.38
C VAL A 51 -9.33 -7.31 -6.16
N ARG A 52 -8.59 -6.22 -6.36
CA ARG A 52 -7.97 -5.46 -5.27
C ARG A 52 -8.99 -4.77 -4.37
N ILE A 53 -10.03 -4.17 -4.97
CA ILE A 53 -11.12 -3.55 -4.22
C ILE A 53 -11.88 -4.61 -3.41
N ASP A 54 -12.21 -5.75 -4.00
CA ASP A 54 -12.92 -6.84 -3.35
C ASP A 54 -12.10 -7.43 -2.18
N PHE A 55 -10.78 -7.56 -2.36
CA PHE A 55 -9.89 -7.97 -1.28
C PHE A 55 -9.97 -7.02 -0.07
N VAL A 56 -9.89 -5.71 -0.30
CA VAL A 56 -9.97 -4.70 0.76
C VAL A 56 -11.35 -4.71 1.40
N ASN A 57 -12.43 -4.85 0.61
CA ASN A 57 -13.79 -4.98 1.13
C ASN A 57 -13.95 -6.19 2.05
N VAL A 58 -13.33 -7.33 1.73
CA VAL A 58 -13.33 -8.52 2.59
C VAL A 58 -12.63 -8.24 3.92
N LEU A 59 -11.46 -7.58 3.90
CA LEU A 59 -10.75 -7.19 5.13
C LEU A 59 -11.59 -6.24 5.98
N THR A 60 -12.13 -5.18 5.37
CA THR A 60 -12.98 -4.19 6.06
C THR A 60 -14.22 -4.83 6.65
N LYS A 61 -14.91 -5.70 5.89
CA LYS A 61 -16.09 -6.41 6.38
C LYS A 61 -15.74 -7.28 7.59
N ALA A 62 -14.65 -8.05 7.52
CA ALA A 62 -14.21 -8.87 8.64
C ALA A 62 -13.90 -8.04 9.90
N GLN A 63 -13.32 -6.85 9.74
CA GLN A 63 -13.08 -5.93 10.85
C GLN A 63 -14.37 -5.32 11.43
N LEU A 64 -15.35 -5.00 10.58
CA LEU A 64 -16.64 -4.43 11.03
C LEU A 64 -17.56 -5.48 11.68
N GLU A 65 -17.40 -6.75 11.33
CA GLU A 65 -18.12 -7.88 11.94
C GLU A 65 -17.48 -8.35 13.25
N ALA A 66 -16.27 -7.91 13.56
CA ALA A 66 -15.59 -8.23 14.81
C ALA A 66 -16.31 -7.57 16.02
N PRO A 67 -16.35 -8.22 17.20
CA PRO A 67 -16.94 -7.63 18.40
C PRO A 67 -16.26 -6.34 18.86
N GLU A 68 -14.94 -6.26 18.65
CA GLU A 68 -14.12 -5.11 18.99
C GLU A 68 -14.11 -4.04 17.89
N SER A 69 -13.96 -2.77 18.28
CA SER A 69 -13.76 -1.68 17.31
C SER A 69 -12.44 -1.84 16.55
N PRO A 70 -12.40 -1.50 15.24
CA PRO A 70 -11.16 -1.54 14.48
C PRO A 70 -10.11 -0.64 15.12
N ARG A 71 -8.92 -1.19 15.35
CA ARG A 71 -7.76 -0.45 15.85
C ARG A 71 -6.80 -0.05 14.75
N PHE A 72 -6.88 -0.69 13.60
CA PHE A 72 -6.18 -0.32 12.37
C PHE A 72 -7.11 -0.51 11.19
N VAL A 73 -6.83 0.15 10.08
CA VAL A 73 -7.69 0.11 8.88
C VAL A 73 -6.88 -0.16 7.62
N PHE A 74 -7.54 -0.78 6.66
CA PHE A 74 -7.06 -0.92 5.30
C PHE A 74 -7.88 -0.09 4.33
N PHE A 75 -7.21 0.56 3.38
CA PHE A 75 -7.85 1.20 2.23
C PHE A 75 -6.87 1.29 1.06
N THR A 76 -7.38 1.58 -0.13
CA THR A 76 -6.56 1.68 -1.35
C THR A 76 -6.58 3.08 -1.93
N LYS A 77 -5.46 3.49 -2.54
CA LYS A 77 -5.38 4.68 -3.40
C LYS A 77 -4.93 4.30 -4.82
N GLY A 78 -4.82 5.31 -5.68
CA GLY A 78 -4.47 5.16 -7.09
C GLY A 78 -5.69 4.88 -7.97
N GLU A 79 -5.62 5.30 -9.23
CA GLU A 79 -6.69 5.03 -10.20
C GLU A 79 -6.95 3.53 -10.35
N GLY A 80 -5.88 2.73 -10.28
CA GLY A 80 -5.91 1.28 -10.35
C GLY A 80 -6.20 0.56 -9.03
N ALA A 81 -6.39 1.28 -7.92
CA ALA A 81 -6.33 0.69 -6.57
C ALA A 81 -5.05 -0.14 -6.37
N ASP A 82 -3.93 0.35 -6.89
CA ASP A 82 -2.61 -0.30 -6.97
C ASP A 82 -1.81 -0.19 -5.68
N THR A 83 -2.19 0.74 -4.79
CA THR A 83 -1.55 0.92 -3.50
C THR A 83 -2.48 0.50 -2.37
N LEU A 84 -2.07 -0.47 -1.55
CA LEU A 84 -2.74 -0.76 -0.28
C LEU A 84 -2.14 0.12 0.82
N ILE A 85 -2.98 0.58 1.74
CA ILE A 85 -2.57 1.42 2.87
C ILE A 85 -3.08 0.78 4.16
N LEU A 86 -2.20 0.62 5.14
CA LEU A 86 -2.46 0.20 6.51
C LEU A 86 -2.13 1.36 7.46
N VAL A 87 -3.12 1.80 8.24
CA VAL A 87 -2.93 2.87 9.25
C VAL A 87 -3.42 2.41 10.61
N ALA A 88 -2.62 2.61 11.66
CA ALA A 88 -3.07 2.48 13.05
C ALA A 88 -4.00 3.64 13.42
N LEU A 89 -5.07 3.35 14.15
CA LEU A 89 -6.03 4.34 14.65
C LEU A 89 -5.76 4.75 16.11
N ASP A 90 -4.81 4.09 16.77
CA ASP A 90 -4.36 4.41 18.11
C ASP A 90 -2.86 4.06 18.29
N ASP A 91 -2.25 4.66 19.32
CA ASP A 91 -0.80 4.58 19.59
C ASP A 91 -0.34 3.19 20.05
N ASP A 92 -1.27 2.31 20.44
CA ASP A 92 -0.99 1.03 21.08
C ASP A 92 -1.05 -0.16 20.10
N VAL A 93 -1.44 0.05 18.84
CA VAL A 93 -1.55 -1.03 17.85
C VAL A 93 -0.18 -1.52 17.39
N PHE A 94 0.62 -0.62 16.82
CA PHE A 94 1.98 -0.90 16.42
C PHE A 94 2.81 0.38 16.41
N SER A 95 3.86 0.40 17.21
CA SER A 95 4.82 1.51 17.26
C SER A 95 6.00 1.34 16.29
N THR A 96 6.12 0.19 15.64
CA THR A 96 7.25 -0.14 14.77
C THR A 96 6.81 -0.94 13.56
N ILE A 97 7.59 -0.88 12.49
CA ILE A 97 7.40 -1.73 11.30
C ILE A 97 7.39 -3.23 11.65
N TYR A 98 8.17 -3.66 12.65
CA TYR A 98 8.20 -5.06 13.08
C TYR A 98 6.88 -5.52 13.68
N ARG A 99 6.23 -4.68 14.49
CA ARG A 99 4.89 -4.96 15.04
C ARG A 99 3.83 -4.95 13.95
N ALA A 100 3.89 -4.01 13.02
CA ALA A 100 3.00 -3.98 11.86
C ALA A 100 3.14 -5.26 11.02
N ARG A 101 4.36 -5.73 10.75
CA ARG A 101 4.61 -7.00 10.06
C ARG A 101 4.08 -8.21 10.82
N ALA A 102 4.13 -8.22 12.14
CA ALA A 102 3.53 -9.28 12.94
C ALA A 102 2.01 -9.36 12.76
N ILE A 103 1.33 -8.21 12.67
CA ILE A 103 -0.10 -8.14 12.36
C ILE A 103 -0.37 -8.66 10.94
N LEU A 104 0.41 -8.24 9.94
CA LEU A 104 0.27 -8.74 8.57
C LEU A 104 0.51 -10.26 8.48
N ALA A 105 1.48 -10.78 9.24
CA ALA A 105 1.70 -12.22 9.36
C ALA A 105 0.49 -12.93 10.00
N GLN A 106 -0.13 -12.36 11.04
CA GLN A 106 -1.35 -12.89 11.62
C GLN A 106 -2.49 -12.93 10.59
N LEU A 107 -2.69 -11.84 9.84
CA LEU A 107 -3.74 -11.71 8.81
C LEU A 107 -3.55 -12.70 7.66
N THR A 108 -2.33 -13.17 7.43
CA THR A 108 -2.07 -14.27 6.49
C THR A 108 -2.94 -15.48 6.85
N THR A 109 -3.13 -15.80 8.14
CA THR A 109 -3.96 -16.93 8.58
C THR A 109 -5.43 -16.78 8.15
N SER A 110 -5.99 -15.59 8.29
CA SER A 110 -7.38 -15.31 7.92
C SER A 110 -7.58 -15.40 6.39
N VAL A 111 -6.60 -14.93 5.62
CA VAL A 111 -6.65 -15.00 4.14
C VAL A 111 -6.49 -16.43 3.63
N ARG A 112 -5.68 -17.28 4.31
CA ARG A 112 -5.55 -18.72 4.01
C ARG A 112 -6.86 -19.48 4.14
N GLN A 113 -7.78 -19.00 4.99
CA GLN A 113 -9.09 -19.61 5.16
C GLN A 113 -10.12 -19.08 4.15
N GLY A 114 -9.81 -18.06 3.36
CA GLY A 114 -10.67 -17.53 2.30
C GLY A 114 -10.76 -18.44 1.06
N GLY A 115 -11.94 -18.51 0.43
CA GLY A 115 -12.25 -19.51 -0.60
C GLY A 115 -11.41 -19.47 -1.87
N TYR A 116 -10.91 -18.30 -2.30
CA TYR A 116 -10.06 -18.19 -3.50
C TYR A 116 -8.67 -18.82 -3.28
N PHE A 117 -8.08 -18.64 -2.09
CA PHE A 117 -6.71 -19.08 -1.80
C PHE A 117 -6.60 -20.56 -1.44
N ARG A 118 -7.69 -21.19 -0.97
CA ARG A 118 -7.72 -22.64 -0.71
C ARG A 118 -7.69 -23.49 -1.97
N GLN A 119 -8.24 -22.99 -3.08
CA GLN A 119 -8.28 -23.74 -4.34
C GLN A 119 -6.90 -23.83 -5.00
N GLU A 120 -5.95 -23.01 -4.56
CA GLU A 120 -4.69 -22.76 -5.22
C GLU A 120 -3.46 -23.32 -4.45
N ASP A 121 -3.65 -24.03 -3.32
CA ASP A 121 -2.57 -24.50 -2.41
C ASP A 121 -1.65 -23.40 -1.85
N LEU A 122 -1.95 -22.13 -2.13
CA LEU A 122 -1.23 -20.95 -1.62
C LEU A 122 -1.29 -20.86 -0.09
N GLN A 123 -2.25 -21.57 0.51
CA GLN A 123 -2.48 -21.58 1.94
C GLN A 123 -1.29 -22.07 2.78
N TYR A 124 -0.31 -22.75 2.18
CA TYR A 124 0.87 -23.25 2.89
C TYR A 124 2.12 -22.39 2.70
N VAL A 125 2.19 -21.60 1.62
CA VAL A 125 3.44 -20.97 1.16
C VAL A 125 3.38 -19.44 1.08
N ALA A 126 2.18 -18.87 0.99
CA ALA A 126 1.99 -17.42 0.87
C ALA A 126 2.00 -16.72 2.23
N THR A 127 2.68 -15.59 2.29
CA THR A 127 2.58 -14.53 3.30
C THR A 127 1.64 -13.44 2.79
N PHE A 128 1.29 -12.47 3.64
CA PHE A 128 0.49 -11.31 3.22
C PHE A 128 1.11 -10.56 2.04
N TYR A 129 2.44 -10.37 2.01
CA TYR A 129 3.11 -9.67 0.90
C TYR A 129 2.98 -10.42 -0.42
N ASP A 130 3.08 -11.75 -0.40
CA ASP A 130 2.87 -12.55 -1.61
C ASP A 130 1.43 -12.45 -2.11
N LEU A 131 0.46 -12.35 -1.20
CA LEU A 131 -0.94 -12.16 -1.56
C LEU A 131 -1.13 -10.81 -2.27
N LEU A 132 -0.52 -9.74 -1.75
CA LEU A 132 -0.55 -8.43 -2.41
C LEU A 132 0.08 -8.48 -3.80
N GLN A 133 1.20 -9.17 -3.95
CA GLN A 133 1.87 -9.35 -5.23
C GLN A 133 1.03 -10.15 -6.24
N LEU A 134 0.36 -11.22 -5.80
CA LEU A 134 -0.55 -12.02 -6.61
C LEU A 134 -1.79 -11.25 -7.08
N MET A 135 -2.20 -10.23 -6.32
CA MET A 135 -3.28 -9.31 -6.71
C MET A 135 -2.78 -8.08 -7.48
N ALA A 136 -1.49 -8.08 -7.83
CA ALA A 136 -0.82 -6.99 -8.52
C ALA A 136 -1.00 -5.62 -7.85
N PHE A 137 -0.80 -5.54 -6.53
CA PHE A 137 -0.52 -4.27 -5.84
C PHE A 137 0.91 -3.82 -6.12
N ASP A 138 1.10 -2.57 -6.52
CA ASP A 138 2.43 -1.98 -6.80
C ASP A 138 3.10 -1.55 -5.48
N GLU A 139 2.31 -1.07 -4.53
CA GLU A 139 2.81 -0.53 -3.27
C GLU A 139 1.97 -0.98 -2.06
N LEU A 140 2.63 -1.09 -0.90
CA LEU A 140 1.98 -1.11 0.41
C LEU A 140 2.55 0.03 1.28
N ILE A 141 1.68 0.90 1.77
CA ILE A 141 2.01 1.91 2.77
C ILE A 141 1.58 1.42 4.15
N ILE A 142 2.47 1.54 5.14
CA ILE A 142 2.21 1.20 6.54
C ILE A 142 2.53 2.43 7.39
N SER A 143 1.62 2.84 8.26
CA SER A 143 1.77 4.03 9.09
C SER A 143 1.19 3.84 10.49
N ASP A 144 1.83 4.43 11.51
CA ASP A 144 1.26 4.55 12.85
C ASP A 144 0.17 5.63 12.95
N GLY A 145 -0.10 6.34 11.86
CA GLY A 145 -1.11 7.41 11.81
C GLY A 145 -0.62 8.72 12.44
N GLN A 146 0.61 8.79 12.95
CA GLN A 146 1.10 9.94 13.69
C GLN A 146 2.50 10.38 13.25
N ASN A 147 3.51 9.51 13.40
CA ASN A 147 4.92 9.90 13.33
C ASN A 147 5.67 9.31 12.14
N TRP A 148 5.25 8.16 11.62
CA TRP A 148 6.00 7.49 10.56
C TRP A 148 5.12 6.79 9.55
N ALA A 149 5.61 6.78 8.30
CA ALA A 149 5.11 5.93 7.25
C ALA A 149 6.28 5.18 6.57
N HIS A 150 6.03 3.92 6.21
CA HIS A 150 6.93 3.02 5.52
C HIS A 150 6.27 2.52 4.23
N ARG A 151 7.02 2.48 3.12
CA ARG A 151 6.54 1.94 1.84
C ARG A 151 7.23 0.63 1.49
N VAL A 152 6.46 -0.35 1.05
CA VAL A 152 6.96 -1.57 0.42
C VAL A 152 6.63 -1.49 -1.07
N ASP A 153 7.66 -1.55 -1.90
CA ASP A 153 7.56 -1.56 -3.36
C ASP A 153 7.59 -3.02 -3.86
N PHE A 154 6.56 -3.45 -4.59
CA PHE A 154 6.46 -4.82 -5.10
C PHE A 154 7.01 -4.93 -6.52
N ILE A 155 8.08 -5.71 -6.69
CA ILE A 155 8.69 -5.99 -8.00
C ILE A 155 8.27 -7.39 -8.46
N ARG A 156 7.67 -7.48 -9.65
CA ARG A 156 7.09 -8.71 -10.20
C ARG A 156 7.86 -9.20 -11.42
#